data_AF-A0A9E5RHJ7-F1
#
_entry.id   AF-A0A9E5RHJ7-F1
#
_cell.length_a   1.000
_cell.length_b   1.000
_cell.length_c   1.000
_cell.angle_alpha   90.00
_cell.angle_beta   90.00
_cell.angle_gamma   90.00
#
_symmetry.space_group_name_H-M   'P 1'
#
loop_
_entity.id
_entity.type
_entity.pdbx_description
1 polymer ?
#
loop_
_entity_poly.entity_id
_entity_poly.type
_entity_poly.pdbx_seq_one_letter_code
_entity_poly.pdbx_strand_id
1 'polypeptide(L)'
;MDTKSFKRSLNASEQYHRKGFGHEAEVSGQMQTEYQSDLIQQIRENNYTLNRGDVTIRLAEAFGFCWGVERAVAMAYETRQHFPTERIWITNEIIHNPSVNQRLRDMQVGFIAVNAGQKDFSVVDQGDVVILPAFGASVQEMQLLNDRGCTIVDTTCPWVSKVWNTVEKHKKNSHTSIIHGKYNHEETIATSSFASTYLIVLNLTEAQY
;
A
#
# COMPACT_ATOMS: atom_id res chain seq x y z
N MET A 1 2.26 17.34 -16.83
CA MET A 1 3.09 16.12 -16.95
C MET A 1 2.24 15.00 -17.52
N ASP A 2 2.73 14.27 -18.54
CA ASP A 2 2.04 13.09 -19.06
C ASP A 2 2.29 11.90 -18.11
N THR A 3 1.36 11.70 -17.17
CA THR A 3 1.45 10.65 -16.15
C THR A 3 1.42 9.25 -16.76
N LYS A 4 0.82 9.09 -17.94
CA LYS A 4 0.76 7.79 -18.63
C LYS A 4 2.11 7.43 -19.24
N SER A 5 2.76 8.39 -19.88
CA SER A 5 4.11 8.20 -20.42
C SER A 5 5.10 7.89 -19.29
N PHE A 6 5.07 8.67 -18.21
CA PHE A 6 5.90 8.44 -17.03
C PHE A 6 5.69 7.04 -16.43
N LYS A 7 4.45 6.60 -16.21
CA LYS A 7 4.21 5.24 -15.71
C LYS A 7 4.74 4.18 -16.66
N ARG A 8 4.62 4.39 -17.97
CA ARG A 8 5.14 3.43 -18.95
C ARG A 8 6.67 3.33 -18.88
N SER A 9 7.37 4.46 -18.75
CA SER A 9 8.83 4.43 -18.55
C SER A 9 9.21 3.81 -17.21
N LEU A 10 8.48 4.13 -16.15
CA LEU A 10 8.72 3.57 -14.82
C LEU A 10 8.53 2.05 -14.80
N ASN A 11 7.44 1.54 -15.37
CA ASN A 11 7.19 0.09 -15.48
C ASN A 11 8.19 -0.65 -16.38
N ALA A 12 8.93 0.06 -17.23
CA ALA A 12 9.99 -0.52 -18.06
C ALA A 12 11.37 -0.45 -17.39
N SER A 13 11.49 0.27 -16.26
CA SER A 13 12.73 0.37 -15.50
C SER A 13 13.03 -0.92 -14.75
N GLU A 14 14.28 -1.36 -14.78
CA GLU A 14 14.76 -2.47 -13.96
C GLU A 14 14.77 -2.12 -12.46
N GLN A 15 14.75 -0.83 -12.12
CA GLN A 15 14.71 -0.32 -10.75
C GLN A 15 13.28 -0.20 -10.21
N TYR A 16 12.25 -0.62 -10.95
CA TYR A 16 10.86 -0.55 -10.49
C TYR A 16 10.24 -1.96 -10.45
N HIS A 17 9.96 -2.42 -9.23
CA HIS A 17 9.44 -3.76 -8.97
C HIS A 17 7.99 -3.69 -8.53
N ARG A 18 7.12 -4.40 -9.23
CA ARG A 18 5.68 -4.53 -8.90
C ARG A 18 5.23 -5.97 -8.71
N LYS A 19 6.18 -6.89 -8.69
CA LYS A 19 6.02 -8.31 -8.40
C LYS A 19 6.98 -8.67 -7.27
N GLY A 20 6.67 -9.73 -6.52
CA GLY A 20 7.59 -10.28 -5.53
C GLY A 20 8.90 -10.76 -6.17
N PHE A 21 9.86 -11.08 -5.33
CA PHE A 21 11.23 -11.46 -5.69
C PHE A 21 11.43 -12.97 -5.74
N GLY A 22 10.34 -13.75 -5.71
CA GLY A 22 10.37 -15.22 -5.76
C GLY A 22 10.46 -15.90 -4.40
N HIS A 23 10.29 -15.14 -3.32
CA HIS A 23 10.33 -15.64 -1.94
C HIS A 23 8.92 -15.75 -1.30
N GLU A 24 7.88 -15.68 -2.13
CA GLU A 24 6.47 -15.62 -1.69
C GLU A 24 6.07 -16.79 -0.80
N ALA A 25 6.52 -18.02 -1.10
CA ALA A 25 6.16 -19.20 -0.33
C ALA A 25 6.76 -19.19 1.09
N GLU A 26 8.02 -18.77 1.22
CA GLU A 26 8.72 -18.67 2.51
C GLU A 26 8.08 -17.58 3.38
N VAL A 27 7.87 -16.40 2.80
CA VAL A 27 7.25 -15.27 3.48
C VAL A 27 5.79 -15.57 3.85
N SER A 28 5.05 -16.24 2.98
CA SER A 28 3.67 -16.66 3.28
C SER A 28 3.62 -17.63 4.47
N GLY A 29 4.56 -18.59 4.57
CA GLY A 29 4.66 -19.47 5.73
C GLY A 29 4.96 -18.72 7.03
N GLN A 30 5.84 -17.73 6.97
CA GLN A 30 6.14 -16.85 8.10
C GLN A 30 4.91 -16.04 8.52
N MET A 31 4.21 -15.43 7.58
CA MET A 31 2.99 -14.67 7.84
C MET A 31 1.87 -15.54 8.41
N GLN A 32 1.70 -16.77 7.94
CA GLN A 32 0.75 -17.71 8.51
C GLN A 32 1.06 -17.99 9.98
N THR A 33 2.33 -18.21 10.30
CA THR A 33 2.76 -18.46 11.69
C THR A 33 2.56 -17.23 12.59
N GLU A 34 2.83 -16.03 12.08
CA GLU A 34 2.74 -14.78 12.85
C GLU A 34 1.29 -14.28 13.05
N TYR A 35 0.40 -14.55 12.09
CA TYR A 35 -0.94 -13.95 12.03
C TYR A 35 -2.12 -14.93 12.09
N GLN A 36 -1.88 -16.24 12.14
CA GLN A 36 -2.94 -17.24 12.37
C GLN A 36 -3.05 -17.62 13.85
N SER A 37 -4.22 -18.14 14.24
CA SER A 37 -4.53 -18.53 15.61
C SER A 37 -5.35 -19.81 15.62
N ASP A 38 -4.91 -20.80 16.41
CA ASP A 38 -5.63 -22.07 16.59
C ASP A 38 -7.06 -21.86 17.12
N LEU A 39 -7.26 -20.84 17.97
CA LEU A 39 -8.58 -20.48 18.47
C LEU A 39 -9.50 -20.04 17.32
N ILE A 40 -8.97 -19.23 16.40
CA ILE A 40 -9.72 -18.76 15.24
C ILE A 40 -10.07 -19.94 14.32
N GLN A 41 -9.13 -20.86 14.10
CA GLN A 41 -9.39 -22.09 13.34
C GLN A 41 -10.50 -22.92 14.01
N GLN A 42 -10.42 -23.13 15.33
CA GLN A 42 -11.45 -23.82 16.09
C GLN A 42 -12.82 -23.16 15.94
N ILE A 43 -12.92 -21.83 15.99
CA ILE A 43 -14.21 -21.14 15.82
C ILE A 43 -14.76 -21.34 14.40
N ARG A 44 -13.90 -21.30 13.37
CA ARG A 44 -14.30 -21.57 11.96
C ARG A 44 -14.85 -22.98 11.79
N GLU A 45 -14.14 -23.98 12.32
CA GLU A 45 -14.56 -25.39 12.28
C GLU A 45 -15.90 -25.63 13.02
N ASN A 46 -16.23 -24.77 14.00
CA ASN A 46 -17.51 -24.77 14.72
C ASN A 46 -18.56 -23.83 14.10
N ASN A 47 -18.60 -23.72 12.77
CA ASN A 47 -19.56 -22.86 12.05
C ASN A 47 -19.56 -21.40 12.55
N TYR A 48 -18.35 -20.85 12.71
CA TYR A 48 -18.13 -19.47 13.15
C TYR A 48 -18.71 -19.16 14.55
N THR A 49 -18.95 -20.16 15.39
CA THR A 49 -19.52 -19.98 16.73
C THR A 49 -18.76 -20.81 17.76
N LEU A 50 -18.48 -20.22 18.92
CA LEU A 50 -17.85 -20.91 20.05
C LEU A 50 -18.57 -20.57 21.34
N ASN A 51 -19.04 -21.60 22.06
CA ASN A 51 -19.64 -21.44 23.38
C ASN A 51 -18.61 -21.76 24.47
N ARG A 52 -18.54 -20.89 25.48
CA ARG A 52 -17.70 -21.05 26.67
C ARG A 52 -18.51 -20.64 27.90
N GLY A 53 -19.10 -21.63 28.59
CA GLY A 53 -20.08 -21.37 29.65
C GLY A 53 -21.27 -20.60 29.10
N ASP A 54 -21.60 -19.49 29.76
CA ASP A 54 -22.72 -18.61 29.37
C ASP A 54 -22.33 -17.57 28.30
N VAL A 55 -21.12 -17.64 27.74
CA VAL A 55 -20.63 -16.73 26.69
C VAL A 55 -20.65 -17.41 25.33
N THR A 56 -21.27 -16.75 24.36
CA THR A 56 -21.23 -17.12 22.95
C THR A 56 -20.36 -16.14 22.17
N ILE A 57 -19.29 -16.65 21.56
CA ILE A 57 -18.44 -15.91 20.63
C ILE A 57 -18.88 -16.24 19.21
N ARG A 58 -19.10 -15.21 18.38
CA ARG A 58 -19.42 -15.37 16.95
C ARG A 58 -18.35 -14.66 16.12
N LEU A 59 -17.78 -15.38 15.16
CA LEU A 59 -16.79 -14.86 14.23
C LEU A 59 -17.47 -14.41 12.94
N ALA A 60 -17.05 -13.29 12.38
CA ALA A 60 -17.50 -12.90 11.05
C ALA A 60 -16.99 -13.90 10.00
N GLU A 61 -17.77 -14.17 8.96
CA GLU A 61 -17.35 -15.07 7.88
C GLU A 61 -16.18 -14.48 7.08
N ALA A 62 -16.20 -13.16 6.87
CA ALA A 62 -15.12 -12.41 6.24
C ALA A 62 -14.44 -11.50 7.28
N PHE A 63 -13.19 -11.82 7.63
CA PHE A 63 -12.35 -11.02 8.52
C PHE A 63 -10.87 -11.30 8.25
N GLY A 64 -10.01 -10.39 8.70
CA GLY A 64 -8.56 -10.50 8.55
C GLY A 64 -8.02 -9.78 7.32
N PHE A 65 -6.86 -10.22 6.83
CA PHE A 65 -6.22 -9.62 5.67
C PHE A 65 -7.00 -9.95 4.39
N CYS A 66 -7.22 -8.94 3.56
CA CYS A 66 -7.62 -9.19 2.19
C CYS A 66 -6.39 -9.52 1.34
N TRP A 67 -6.61 -10.13 0.18
CA TRP A 67 -5.52 -10.48 -0.75
C TRP A 67 -4.56 -9.33 -1.07
N GLY A 68 -5.09 -8.10 -1.21
CA GLY A 68 -4.27 -6.92 -1.46
C GLY A 68 -3.32 -6.59 -0.32
N VAL A 69 -3.77 -6.79 0.93
CA VAL A 69 -2.95 -6.62 2.13
C VAL A 69 -1.92 -7.75 2.25
N GLU A 70 -2.33 -9.01 2.07
CA GLU A 70 -1.41 -10.16 2.11
C GLU A 70 -0.26 -9.97 1.12
N ARG A 71 -0.60 -9.64 -0.14
CA ARG A 71 0.39 -9.37 -1.17
C ARG A 71 1.32 -8.23 -0.80
N ALA A 72 0.80 -7.11 -0.27
CA ALA A 72 1.62 -5.95 0.04
C ALA A 72 2.60 -6.22 1.19
N VAL A 73 2.13 -6.88 2.25
CA VAL A 73 2.97 -7.27 3.39
C VAL A 73 4.01 -8.30 2.96
N ALA A 74 3.61 -9.32 2.18
CA ALA A 74 4.54 -10.32 1.69
C ALA A 74 5.66 -9.68 0.86
N MET A 75 5.31 -8.83 -0.12
CA MET A 75 6.32 -8.12 -0.92
C MET A 75 7.23 -7.24 -0.07
N ALA A 76 6.70 -6.55 0.95
CA ALA A 76 7.51 -5.74 1.84
C ALA A 76 8.52 -6.58 2.65
N TYR A 77 8.14 -7.78 3.09
CA TYR A 77 9.04 -8.70 3.79
C TYR A 77 10.07 -9.30 2.84
N GLU A 78 9.66 -9.72 1.64
CA GLU A 78 10.57 -10.18 0.58
C GLU A 78 11.59 -9.11 0.21
N THR A 79 11.22 -7.83 0.25
CA THR A 79 12.12 -6.71 -0.08
C THR A 79 13.36 -6.73 0.82
N ARG A 80 13.22 -6.96 2.12
CA ARG A 80 14.39 -7.05 3.02
C ARG A 80 15.22 -8.30 2.78
N GLN A 81 14.60 -9.43 2.43
CA GLN A 81 15.36 -10.65 2.09
C GLN A 81 16.17 -10.45 0.80
N HIS A 82 15.57 -9.79 -0.19
CA HIS A 82 16.18 -9.55 -1.49
C HIS A 82 17.27 -8.46 -1.44
N PHE A 83 17.07 -7.44 -0.60
CA PHE A 83 18.02 -6.34 -0.37
C PHE A 83 18.55 -6.40 1.07
N PRO A 84 19.46 -7.35 1.38
CA PRO A 84 19.89 -7.61 2.74
C PRO A 84 20.77 -6.49 3.32
N THR A 85 21.40 -5.67 2.48
CA THR A 85 22.40 -4.68 2.91
C THR A 85 21.99 -3.23 2.66
N GLU A 86 21.08 -3.02 1.72
CA GLU A 86 20.63 -1.73 1.26
C GLU A 86 19.76 -1.08 2.34
N ARG A 87 19.80 0.26 2.41
CA ARG A 87 18.83 0.99 3.20
C ARG A 87 17.48 0.89 2.52
N ILE A 88 16.49 0.47 3.29
CA ILE A 88 15.11 0.33 2.82
C ILE A 88 14.29 1.37 3.57
N TRP A 89 13.56 2.17 2.81
CA TRP A 89 12.59 3.11 3.31
C TRP A 89 11.19 2.70 2.89
N ILE A 90 10.19 3.03 3.68
CA ILE A 90 8.79 3.00 3.28
C ILE A 90 8.21 4.40 3.37
N THR A 91 7.47 4.80 2.32
CA THR A 91 6.95 6.17 2.22
C THR A 91 5.83 6.46 3.21
N ASN A 92 5.20 5.42 3.79
CA ASN A 92 4.21 5.51 4.85
C ASN A 92 4.08 4.14 5.55
N GLU A 93 3.12 3.98 6.45
CA GLU A 93 2.69 2.65 6.88
C GLU A 93 2.36 1.73 5.69
N ILE A 94 2.82 0.46 5.74
CA ILE A 94 2.52 -0.53 4.69
C ILE A 94 1.01 -0.74 4.57
N ILE A 95 0.38 -0.83 5.75
CA ILE A 95 -1.06 -0.83 6.03
C ILE A 95 -1.28 -0.17 7.39
N HIS A 96 -2.49 0.26 7.72
CA HIS A 96 -2.83 0.79 9.05
C HIS A 96 -2.95 -0.30 10.12
N ASN A 97 -1.85 -1.01 10.37
CA ASN A 97 -1.71 -2.04 11.39
C ASN A 97 -0.38 -1.85 12.14
N PRO A 98 -0.40 -1.40 13.41
CA PRO A 98 0.81 -1.14 14.17
C PRO A 98 1.75 -2.33 14.29
N SER A 99 1.22 -3.56 14.46
CA SER A 99 2.03 -4.77 14.61
C SER A 99 2.79 -5.11 13.32
N VAL A 100 2.13 -4.99 12.17
CA VAL A 100 2.77 -5.22 10.86
C VAL A 100 3.86 -4.16 10.59
N ASN A 101 3.59 -2.89 10.91
CA ASN A 101 4.57 -1.82 10.77
C ASN A 101 5.74 -1.98 11.76
N GLN A 102 5.49 -2.49 12.96
CA GLN A 102 6.54 -2.79 13.92
C GLN A 102 7.45 -3.91 13.39
N ARG A 103 6.86 -4.95 12.78
CA ARG A 103 7.63 -6.02 12.15
C ARG A 103 8.58 -5.50 11.07
N LEU A 104 8.13 -4.55 10.24
CA LEU A 104 9.00 -3.88 9.26
C LEU A 104 10.14 -3.10 9.92
N ARG A 105 9.89 -2.41 11.03
CA ARG A 105 10.95 -1.74 11.81
C ARG A 105 11.96 -2.73 12.36
N ASP A 106 11.50 -3.87 12.89
CA ASP A 106 12.37 -4.93 13.39
C ASP A 106 13.24 -5.53 12.26
N MET A 107 12.73 -5.51 11.02
CA MET A 107 13.44 -5.85 9.78
C MET A 107 14.30 -4.68 9.24
N GLN A 108 14.56 -3.65 10.05
CA GLN A 108 15.37 -2.48 9.71
C GLN A 108 14.84 -1.72 8.48
N VAL A 109 13.53 -1.67 8.28
CA VAL A 109 12.89 -0.77 7.31
C VAL A 109 12.65 0.58 7.99
N GLY A 110 13.25 1.63 7.44
CA GLY A 110 13.04 3.01 7.86
C GLY A 110 11.70 3.55 7.37
N PHE A 111 11.08 4.43 8.15
CA PHE A 111 9.83 5.10 7.77
C PHE A 111 10.14 6.56 7.45
N ILE A 112 9.71 7.03 6.28
CA ILE A 112 9.91 8.42 5.90
C ILE A 112 9.04 9.30 6.81
N ALA A 113 9.68 10.25 7.50
CA ALA A 113 9.01 11.14 8.43
C ALA A 113 8.06 12.10 7.70
N VAL A 114 6.94 12.44 8.35
CA VAL A 114 6.00 13.46 7.87
C VAL A 114 6.12 14.69 8.76
N ASN A 115 6.56 15.80 8.19
CA ASN A 115 6.70 17.09 8.87
C ASN A 115 5.67 18.05 8.28
N ALA A 116 4.78 18.59 9.12
CA ALA A 116 3.72 19.52 8.70
C ALA A 116 2.90 19.05 7.48
N GLY A 117 2.61 17.75 7.39
CA GLY A 117 1.84 17.16 6.30
C GLY A 117 2.65 16.86 5.02
N GLN A 118 3.97 17.08 5.03
CA GLN A 118 4.86 16.76 3.92
C GLN A 118 5.88 15.71 4.32
N LYS A 119 6.11 14.74 3.44
CA LYS A 119 7.12 13.70 3.65
C LYS A 119 8.52 14.26 3.44
N ASP A 120 9.41 13.98 4.39
CA ASP A 120 10.80 14.39 4.35
C ASP A 120 11.64 13.33 3.64
N PHE A 121 11.75 13.47 2.31
CA PHE A 121 12.61 12.60 1.53
C PHE A 121 14.11 12.91 1.69
N SER A 122 14.55 13.91 2.47
CA SER A 122 15.99 14.21 2.59
C SER A 122 16.83 13.05 3.14
N VAL A 123 16.20 12.09 3.81
CA VAL A 123 16.83 10.87 4.34
C VAL A 123 17.10 9.79 3.29
N VAL A 124 16.55 9.94 2.08
CA VAL A 124 16.64 8.96 0.99
C VAL A 124 17.71 9.38 0.00
N ASP A 125 18.75 8.56 -0.15
CA ASP A 125 19.83 8.81 -1.12
C ASP A 125 19.70 7.92 -2.37
N GLN A 126 20.55 8.20 -3.36
CA GLN A 126 20.65 7.39 -4.57
C GLN A 126 21.04 5.95 -4.24
N GLY A 127 20.40 4.99 -4.91
CA GLY A 127 20.63 3.56 -4.68
C GLY A 127 19.87 2.97 -3.48
N ASP A 128 19.21 3.78 -2.66
CA ASP A 128 18.30 3.27 -1.62
C ASP A 128 17.10 2.56 -2.25
N VAL A 129 16.53 1.61 -1.50
CA VAL A 129 15.30 0.91 -1.87
C VAL A 129 14.12 1.59 -1.17
N VAL A 130 13.06 1.91 -1.91
CA VAL A 130 11.88 2.57 -1.36
C VAL A 130 10.61 1.79 -1.67
N ILE A 131 9.93 1.36 -0.62
CA ILE A 131 8.66 0.66 -0.66
C ILE A 131 7.51 1.68 -0.75
N LEU A 132 6.65 1.52 -1.75
CA LEU A 132 5.36 2.21 -1.81
C LEU A 132 4.30 1.32 -1.14
N PRO A 133 3.47 1.84 -0.22
CA PRO A 133 2.55 1.04 0.59
C PRO A 133 1.36 0.51 -0.21
N ALA A 134 0.50 -0.29 0.41
CA ALA A 134 -0.67 -0.89 -0.24
C ALA A 134 -1.66 0.15 -0.81
N PHE A 135 -1.74 1.33 -0.16
CA PHE A 135 -2.55 2.49 -0.58
C PHE A 135 -1.93 3.24 -1.77
N GLY A 136 -0.66 2.96 -2.06
CA GLY A 136 0.15 3.55 -3.11
C GLY A 136 0.80 4.87 -2.75
N ALA A 137 1.30 5.55 -3.79
CA ALA A 137 1.97 6.84 -3.69
C ALA A 137 1.52 7.77 -4.82
N SER A 138 1.71 9.06 -4.62
CA SER A 138 1.43 10.08 -5.63
C SER A 138 2.41 9.98 -6.81
N VAL A 139 1.99 10.50 -7.96
CA VAL A 139 2.85 10.62 -9.16
C VAL A 139 4.12 11.40 -8.85
N GLN A 140 4.03 12.44 -8.02
CA GLN A 140 5.15 13.29 -7.64
C GLN A 140 6.17 12.54 -6.80
N GLU A 141 5.73 11.71 -5.84
CA GLU A 141 6.63 10.87 -5.05
C GLU A 141 7.33 9.82 -5.91
N MET A 142 6.59 9.14 -6.78
CA MET A 142 7.19 8.17 -7.70
C MET A 142 8.22 8.82 -8.63
N GLN A 143 7.93 10.00 -9.17
CA GLN A 143 8.88 10.73 -10.01
C GLN A 143 10.13 11.14 -9.22
N LEU A 144 9.96 11.70 -8.01
CA LEU A 144 11.06 12.11 -7.15
C LEU A 144 12.01 10.94 -6.86
N LEU A 145 11.46 9.79 -6.50
CA LEU A 145 12.24 8.58 -6.19
C LEU A 145 12.96 8.03 -7.43
N ASN A 146 12.28 8.03 -8.57
CA ASN A 146 12.88 7.62 -9.85
C ASN A 146 14.03 8.56 -10.25
N ASP A 147 13.84 9.87 -10.14
CA ASP A 147 14.83 10.87 -10.54
C ASP A 147 16.06 10.86 -9.62
N ARG A 148 15.89 10.42 -8.38
CA ARG A 148 16.99 10.17 -7.43
C ARG A 148 17.74 8.86 -7.67
N GLY A 149 17.27 8.02 -8.60
CA GLY A 149 17.86 6.71 -8.87
C GLY A 149 17.67 5.72 -7.72
N CYS A 150 16.51 5.77 -7.05
CA CYS A 150 16.13 4.79 -6.05
C CYS A 150 15.52 3.54 -6.72
N THR A 151 15.72 2.39 -6.10
CA THR A 151 14.97 1.18 -6.45
C THR A 151 13.61 1.24 -5.79
N ILE A 152 12.54 1.25 -6.58
CA ILE A 152 11.16 1.37 -6.07
C ILE A 152 10.51 -0.01 -6.03
N VAL A 153 10.00 -0.40 -4.86
CA VAL A 153 9.15 -1.59 -4.71
C VAL A 153 7.70 -1.15 -4.49
N ASP A 154 6.91 -1.25 -5.55
CA ASP A 154 5.51 -0.85 -5.53
C ASP A 154 4.60 -1.98 -5.06
N THR A 155 4.21 -1.91 -3.78
CA THR A 155 3.28 -2.86 -3.17
C THR A 155 1.81 -2.47 -3.35
N THR A 156 1.51 -1.36 -4.06
CA THR A 156 0.14 -0.86 -4.25
C THR A 156 -0.81 -1.99 -4.63
N CYS A 157 -1.94 -2.04 -3.92
CA CYS A 157 -3.00 -3.00 -4.20
C CYS A 157 -3.49 -2.85 -5.65
N PRO A 158 -3.57 -3.94 -6.44
CA PRO A 158 -4.04 -3.86 -7.84
C PRO A 158 -5.44 -3.27 -7.99
N TRP A 159 -6.29 -3.39 -6.97
CA TRP A 159 -7.62 -2.77 -6.94
C TRP A 159 -7.54 -1.25 -6.82
N VAL A 160 -6.59 -0.71 -6.05
CA VAL A 160 -6.32 0.74 -5.96
C VAL A 160 -5.78 1.25 -7.29
N SER A 161 -4.80 0.56 -7.87
CA SER A 161 -4.25 0.97 -9.17
C SER A 161 -5.28 0.92 -10.32
N LYS A 162 -6.32 0.10 -10.20
CA LYS A 162 -7.43 0.07 -11.15
C LYS A 162 -8.21 1.40 -11.12
N VAL A 163 -8.39 2.00 -9.95
CA VAL A 163 -9.01 3.33 -9.79
C VAL A 163 -8.16 4.40 -10.47
N TRP A 164 -6.84 4.36 -10.28
CA TRP A 164 -5.91 5.30 -10.93
C TRP A 164 -6.00 5.26 -12.45
N ASN A 165 -6.11 4.06 -13.03
CA ASN A 165 -6.28 3.89 -14.47
C ASN A 165 -7.60 4.48 -14.99
N THR A 166 -8.67 4.48 -14.18
CA THR A 166 -9.95 5.13 -14.52
C THR A 166 -9.79 6.64 -14.49
N VAL A 167 -9.18 7.18 -13.44
CA VAL A 167 -8.93 8.61 -13.29
C VAL A 167 -8.03 9.16 -14.41
N GLU A 168 -7.01 8.41 -14.82
CA GLU A 168 -6.17 8.77 -15.99
C GLU A 168 -6.95 8.80 -17.31
N LYS A 169 -7.95 7.92 -17.49
CA LYS A 169 -8.80 7.94 -18.70
C LYS A 169 -9.63 9.23 -18.76
N HIS A 170 -10.11 9.74 -17.62
CA HIS A 170 -10.83 11.00 -17.57
C HIS A 170 -9.98 12.18 -18.09
N LYS A 171 -8.66 12.18 -17.82
CA LYS A 171 -7.73 13.20 -18.35
C LYS A 171 -7.78 13.30 -19.87
N LYS A 172 -7.76 12.16 -20.56
CA LYS A 172 -7.74 12.12 -22.04
C LYS A 172 -8.98 12.73 -22.67
N ASN A 173 -10.09 12.65 -21.96
CA ASN A 173 -11.38 13.10 -22.43
C ASN A 173 -11.78 14.43 -21.76
N SER A 174 -10.84 15.13 -21.12
CA SER A 174 -11.07 16.40 -20.42
C SER A 174 -12.22 16.38 -19.41
N HIS A 175 -12.45 15.23 -18.76
CA HIS A 175 -13.48 15.10 -17.72
C HIS A 175 -12.93 15.53 -16.35
N THR A 176 -13.81 16.10 -15.53
CA THR A 176 -13.57 16.27 -14.09
C THR A 176 -13.85 14.96 -13.36
N SER A 177 -12.90 14.49 -12.55
CA SER A 177 -13.10 13.30 -11.69
C SER A 177 -13.69 13.72 -10.34
N ILE A 178 -14.79 13.10 -9.94
CA ILE A 178 -15.32 13.24 -8.58
C ILE A 178 -14.85 12.03 -7.77
N ILE A 179 -14.10 12.29 -6.70
CA ILE A 179 -13.54 11.26 -5.83
C ILE A 179 -14.28 11.34 -4.50
N HIS A 180 -15.03 10.30 -4.15
CA HIS A 180 -15.65 10.21 -2.83
C HIS A 180 -14.64 9.61 -1.84
N GLY A 181 -14.23 10.38 -0.83
CA GLY A 181 -13.20 9.96 0.11
C GLY A 181 -12.72 11.06 1.04
N LYS A 182 -11.82 10.70 1.96
CA LYS A 182 -11.18 11.65 2.87
C LYS A 182 -10.02 12.33 2.14
N TYR A 183 -10.06 13.65 1.98
CA TYR A 183 -9.04 14.39 1.21
C TYR A 183 -7.60 14.22 1.73
N ASN A 184 -7.44 13.93 3.01
CA ASN A 184 -6.16 13.75 3.67
C ASN A 184 -5.72 12.27 3.79
N HIS A 185 -6.52 11.32 3.32
CA HIS A 185 -6.14 9.90 3.33
C HIS A 185 -5.21 9.60 2.15
N GLU A 186 -4.24 8.74 2.39
CA GLU A 186 -3.10 8.53 1.50
C GLU A 186 -3.52 7.92 0.16
N GLU A 187 -4.48 7.00 0.19
CA GLU A 187 -5.09 6.46 -1.04
C GLU A 187 -5.77 7.55 -1.88
N THR A 188 -6.41 8.53 -1.24
CA THR A 188 -7.10 9.64 -1.91
C THR A 188 -6.10 10.64 -2.49
N ILE A 189 -5.03 10.95 -1.75
CA ILE A 189 -3.92 11.79 -2.23
C ILE A 189 -3.25 11.12 -3.44
N ALA A 190 -2.91 9.84 -3.33
CA ALA A 190 -2.33 9.08 -4.44
C ALA A 190 -3.28 9.08 -5.64
N THR A 191 -4.55 8.72 -5.46
CA THR A 191 -5.55 8.66 -6.55
C THR A 191 -5.74 10.01 -7.24
N SER A 192 -5.89 11.10 -6.48
CA SER A 192 -6.09 12.43 -7.04
C SER A 192 -4.88 12.95 -7.81
N SER A 193 -3.66 12.55 -7.46
CA SER A 193 -2.45 12.89 -8.24
C SER A 193 -2.47 12.35 -9.68
N PHE A 194 -3.26 11.29 -9.94
CA PHE A 194 -3.48 10.75 -11.28
C PHE A 194 -4.60 11.48 -12.05
N ALA A 195 -5.32 12.41 -11.43
CA ALA A 195 -6.34 13.25 -12.08
C ALA A 195 -5.74 14.55 -12.66
N SER A 196 -6.44 15.17 -13.60
CA SER A 196 -6.07 16.50 -14.12
C SER A 196 -6.93 17.55 -13.43
N THR A 197 -8.26 17.42 -13.59
CA THR A 197 -9.25 18.22 -12.88
C THR A 197 -10.06 17.27 -12.00
N TYR A 198 -10.18 17.58 -10.71
CA TYR A 198 -10.92 16.73 -9.77
C TYR A 198 -11.51 17.52 -8.62
N LEU A 199 -12.51 16.91 -7.98
CA LEU A 199 -13.02 17.29 -6.66
C LEU A 199 -12.97 16.07 -5.75
N ILE A 200 -12.61 16.29 -4.48
CA ILE A 200 -12.73 15.27 -3.44
C ILE A 200 -13.92 15.68 -2.57
N VAL A 201 -14.85 14.75 -2.37
CA VAL A 201 -16.07 14.94 -1.61
C VAL A 201 -16.07 13.92 -0.48
N LEU A 202 -16.24 14.35 0.76
CA LEU A 202 -16.28 13.46 1.93
C LEU A 202 -17.68 12.88 2.16
N ASN A 203 -18.71 13.70 1.97
CA ASN A 203 -20.09 13.38 2.33
C ASN A 203 -21.10 14.11 1.42
N LEU A 204 -22.39 13.82 1.59
CA LEU A 204 -23.45 14.43 0.78
C LEU A 204 -23.54 15.95 0.93
N THR A 205 -23.21 16.51 2.10
CA THR A 205 -23.23 17.96 2.33
C THR A 205 -22.23 18.69 1.44
N GLU A 206 -21.03 18.14 1.27
CA GLU A 206 -20.02 18.70 0.37
C GLU A 206 -20.39 18.59 -1.13
N ALA A 207 -21.41 17.79 -1.47
CA ALA A 207 -21.92 17.66 -2.84
C ALA A 207 -23.10 18.60 -3.15
N GLN A 208 -23.56 19.39 -2.17
CA GLN A 208 -24.66 20.34 -2.35
C GLN A 208 -24.17 21.62 -3.04
N TYR A 209 -25.05 22.23 -3.86
CA TYR A 209 -24.80 23.45 -4.62
C TYR A 209 -25.30 24.70 -3.89
#